data_AF-A0A343LFL8-F1
#
_entry.id   AF-A0A343LFL8-F1
#
_cell.length_a   1.000
_cell.length_b   1.000
_cell.length_c   1.000
_cell.angle_alpha   90.00
_cell.angle_beta   90.00
_cell.angle_gamma   90.00
#
_symmetry.space_group_name_H-M   'P 1'
#
loop_
_entity.id
_entity.type
_entity.pdbx_description
1 polymer ?
#
loop_
_entity_poly.entity_id
_entity_poly.type
_entity_poly.pdbx_seq_one_letter_code
_entity_poly.pdbx_strand_id
1 'polypeptide(L)'
;MQALLITILLGLYFTLLQASEYYETPFTISDGVYGSTFFMATGFHGLHVIIGSTFLIVCFLRQLNFHFTSNHHFGFEAAAWYWHFVDVVWLFLYVSIYWWGS
;
A
#
# COMPACT_ATOMS: atom_id res chain seq x y z
N MET A 1 -13.28 11.01 -10.19
CA MET A 1 -14.04 10.34 -9.10
C MET A 1 -14.01 8.83 -9.20
N GLN A 2 -14.51 8.24 -10.30
CA GLN A 2 -14.54 6.78 -10.47
C GLN A 2 -13.15 6.14 -10.33
N ALA A 3 -12.13 6.69 -11.01
CA ALA A 3 -10.76 6.17 -10.92
C ALA A 3 -10.21 6.15 -9.48
N LEU A 4 -10.32 7.27 -8.76
CA LEU A 4 -9.84 7.36 -7.37
C LEU A 4 -10.56 6.38 -6.43
N LEU A 5 -11.87 6.18 -6.61
CA LEU A 5 -12.62 5.18 -5.84
C LEU A 5 -12.11 3.77 -6.12
N ILE A 6 -11.90 3.42 -7.39
CA ILE A 6 -11.35 2.11 -7.79
C ILE A 6 -9.95 1.92 -7.19
N THR A 7 -9.08 2.93 -7.23
CA THR A 7 -7.74 2.86 -6.62
C THR A 7 -7.81 2.58 -5.12
N ILE A 8 -8.70 3.25 -4.39
CA ILE A 8 -8.91 3.01 -2.95
C ILE A 8 -9.37 1.57 -2.70
N LEU A 9 -10.34 1.08 -3.48
CA LEU A 9 -10.84 -0.29 -3.34
C LEU A 9 -9.75 -1.32 -3.61
N LEU A 10 -8.90 -1.10 -4.61
CA LEU A 10 -7.76 -1.96 -4.89
C LEU A 10 -6.71 -1.93 -3.78
N GLY A 11 -6.45 -0.77 -3.15
CA GLY A 11 -5.55 -0.66 -2.00
C GLY A 11 -6.06 -1.40 -0.76
N LEU A 12 -7.37 -1.32 -0.48
CA LEU A 12 -8.01 -2.10 0.58
C LEU A 12 -7.96 -3.60 0.26
N TYR A 13 -8.23 -3.98 -0.98
CA TYR A 13 -8.15 -5.36 -1.43
C TYR A 13 -6.73 -5.93 -1.28
N PHE A 14 -5.69 -5.17 -1.66
CA PHE A 14 -4.29 -5.55 -1.42
C PHE A 14 -4.01 -5.81 0.06
N THR A 15 -4.47 -4.93 0.94
CA THR A 15 -4.27 -5.09 2.40
C THR A 15 -4.95 -6.36 2.93
N LEU A 16 -6.13 -6.70 2.42
CA LEU A 16 -6.83 -7.95 2.78
C LEU A 16 -6.06 -9.18 2.29
N LEU A 17 -5.51 -9.15 1.07
CA LEU A 17 -4.68 -10.23 0.55
C LEU A 17 -3.41 -10.40 1.39
N GLN A 18 -2.73 -9.30 1.74
CA GLN A 18 -1.52 -9.35 2.58
C GLN A 18 -1.83 -9.92 3.97
N ALA A 19 -2.98 -9.57 4.56
CA ALA A 19 -3.41 -10.14 5.83
C ALA A 19 -3.73 -11.64 5.70
N SER A 20 -4.35 -12.07 4.60
CA SER A 20 -4.60 -13.49 4.34
C SER A 20 -3.32 -14.28 4.17
N GLU A 21 -2.31 -13.71 3.50
CA GLU A 21 -0.99 -14.33 3.38
C GLU A 21 -0.38 -14.57 4.76
N TYR A 22 -0.40 -13.58 5.65
CA TYR A 22 0.14 -13.73 7.01
C TYR A 22 -0.60 -14.76 7.87
N TYR A 23 -1.86 -15.06 7.55
CA TYR A 23 -2.63 -16.08 8.26
C TYR A 23 -2.34 -17.49 7.73
N GLU A 24 -2.08 -17.63 6.44
CA GLU A 24 -1.90 -18.92 5.76
C GLU A 24 -0.42 -19.35 5.65
N THR A 25 0.55 -18.46 5.87
CA THR A 25 1.98 -18.81 5.79
C THR A 25 2.39 -19.81 6.89
N PRO A 26 3.20 -20.83 6.57
CA PRO A 26 3.55 -21.91 7.51
C PRO A 26 4.66 -21.54 8.50
N PHE A 27 5.06 -20.27 8.54
CA PHE A 27 6.15 -19.75 9.38
C PHE A 27 5.74 -18.42 10.01
N THR A 28 6.42 -18.09 11.10
CA THR A 28 6.18 -16.93 11.96
C THR A 28 7.36 -15.98 11.94
N ILE A 29 7.19 -14.78 12.51
CA ILE A 29 8.27 -13.80 12.65
C ILE A 29 9.45 -14.31 13.49
N SER A 30 9.21 -15.28 14.38
CA SER A 30 10.25 -15.91 15.21
C SER A 30 11.03 -17.03 14.51
N ASP A 31 10.63 -17.43 13.30
CA ASP A 31 11.25 -18.53 12.57
C ASP A 31 12.51 -18.07 11.81
N GLY A 32 13.56 -17.82 12.60
CA GLY A 32 14.90 -17.50 12.11
C GLY A 32 14.99 -16.20 11.31
N VAL A 33 16.10 -16.05 10.60
CA VAL A 33 16.41 -14.81 9.88
C VAL A 33 15.42 -14.57 8.73
N TYR A 34 15.01 -15.61 8.01
CA TYR A 34 14.04 -15.49 6.93
C TYR A 34 12.69 -14.98 7.42
N GLY A 35 12.07 -15.64 8.40
CA GLY A 35 10.78 -15.23 8.95
C GLY A 35 10.83 -13.79 9.48
N SER A 36 11.86 -13.45 10.26
CA SER A 36 12.03 -12.09 10.79
C SER A 36 12.15 -11.02 9.69
N THR A 37 12.90 -11.29 8.62
CA THR A 37 13.13 -10.33 7.53
C THR A 37 11.88 -10.21 6.65
N PHE A 38 11.23 -11.33 6.34
CA PHE A 38 9.99 -11.38 5.56
C PHE A 38 8.91 -10.51 6.21
N PHE A 39 8.56 -10.77 7.47
CA PHE A 39 7.48 -10.06 8.16
C PHE A 39 7.84 -8.59 8.44
N MET A 40 9.10 -8.28 8.74
CA MET A 40 9.51 -6.89 8.97
C MET A 40 9.43 -6.07 7.68
N ALA A 41 9.96 -6.58 6.56
CA ALA A 41 9.99 -5.86 5.30
C ALA A 41 8.58 -5.73 4.68
N THR A 42 7.84 -6.83 4.55
CA THR A 42 6.48 -6.81 3.99
C THR A 42 5.51 -6.09 4.91
N GLY A 43 5.66 -6.21 6.24
CA GLY A 43 4.78 -5.56 7.21
C GLY A 43 4.99 -4.05 7.27
N PHE A 44 6.25 -3.60 7.21
CA PHE A 44 6.56 -2.17 7.13
C PHE A 44 6.04 -1.56 5.83
N HIS A 45 6.15 -2.27 4.70
CA HIS A 45 5.51 -1.85 3.46
C HIS A 45 3.98 -1.82 3.56
N GLY A 46 3.37 -2.85 4.15
CA GLY A 46 1.92 -2.89 4.40
C GLY A 46 1.43 -1.70 5.23
N LEU A 47 2.19 -1.26 6.23
CA LEU A 47 1.92 -0.01 6.96
C LEU A 47 1.89 1.21 6.03
N HIS A 48 2.85 1.33 5.11
CA HIS A 48 2.89 2.42 4.14
C HIS A 48 1.72 2.36 3.15
N VAL A 49 1.28 1.16 2.74
CA VAL A 49 0.07 0.98 1.91
C VAL A 49 -1.18 1.48 2.65
N ILE A 50 -1.31 1.19 3.95
CA ILE A 50 -2.42 1.69 4.76
C ILE A 50 -2.39 3.22 4.85
N ILE A 51 -1.22 3.81 5.14
CA ILE A 51 -1.05 5.27 5.19
C ILE A 51 -1.41 5.90 3.84
N GLY A 52 -0.90 5.36 2.73
CA GLY A 52 -1.21 5.81 1.38
C GLY A 52 -2.71 5.71 1.07
N SER A 53 -3.36 4.61 1.50
CA SER A 53 -4.79 4.41 1.28
C SER A 53 -5.61 5.45 2.04
N THR A 54 -5.21 5.78 3.29
CA THR A 54 -5.85 6.86 4.05
C THR A 54 -5.66 8.23 3.39
N PHE A 55 -4.49 8.53 2.81
CA PHE A 55 -4.25 9.76 2.05
C PHE A 55 -5.19 9.87 0.85
N LEU A 56 -5.35 8.78 0.09
CA LEU A 56 -6.27 8.73 -1.05
C LEU A 56 -7.74 8.87 -0.61
N ILE A 57 -8.15 8.23 0.49
CA ILE A 57 -9.51 8.36 1.06
C ILE A 57 -9.77 9.82 1.46
N VAL A 58 -8.83 10.48 2.16
CA VAL A 58 -8.96 11.90 2.53
C VAL A 58 -9.08 12.78 1.28
N CYS A 59 -8.29 12.52 0.23
CA CYS A 59 -8.42 13.24 -1.04
C CYS A 59 -9.75 12.99 -1.72
N PHE A 60 -10.28 11.76 -1.68
CA PHE A 60 -11.59 11.42 -2.22
C PHE A 60 -12.71 12.18 -1.52
N LEU A 61 -12.71 12.21 -0.18
CA LEU A 61 -13.67 12.97 0.61
C LEU A 61 -13.58 14.47 0.34
N ARG A 62 -12.37 15.03 0.24
CA ARG A 62 -12.16 16.45 -0.13
C ARG A 62 -12.66 16.77 -1.54
N GLN A 63 -12.48 15.85 -2.48
CA GLN A 63 -12.98 15.99 -3.85
C GLN A 63 -14.52 15.94 -3.90
N LEU A 64 -15.16 15.07 -3.10
CA LEU A 64 -16.62 15.05 -2.95
C LEU A 64 -17.18 16.36 -2.40
N ASN A 65 -16.42 17.02 -1.52
CA ASN A 65 -16.77 18.33 -0.95
C ASN A 65 -16.31 19.51 -1.83
N PHE A 66 -15.89 19.27 -3.08
CA PHE A 66 -15.46 20.30 -4.04
C PHE A 66 -14.31 21.20 -3.55
N HIS A 67 -13.41 20.69 -2.69
CA HIS A 67 -12.29 21.46 -2.15
C HIS A 67 -11.11 21.65 -3.11
N PHE A 68 -11.10 20.98 -4.25
CA PHE A 68 -10.00 21.01 -5.23
C PHE A 68 -10.43 21.71 -6.52
N THR A 69 -9.49 22.41 -7.14
CA THR A 69 -9.65 22.98 -8.48
C THR A 69 -8.60 22.42 -9.43
N SER A 70 -8.79 22.58 -10.73
CA SER A 70 -7.85 22.10 -11.75
C SER A 70 -6.44 22.67 -11.62
N ASN A 71 -6.28 23.82 -10.96
CA ASN A 71 -4.97 24.47 -10.79
C ASN A 71 -4.47 24.40 -9.33
N HIS A 72 -5.33 24.00 -8.38
CA HIS A 72 -4.99 23.97 -6.96
C HIS A 72 -5.47 22.66 -6.32
N HIS A 73 -4.65 21.63 -6.45
CA HIS A 73 -4.92 20.27 -5.96
C HIS A 73 -3.67 19.56 -5.42
N PHE A 74 -2.72 20.32 -4.86
CA PHE A 74 -1.45 19.79 -4.33
C PHE A 74 -1.63 18.63 -3.34
N GLY A 75 -2.67 18.66 -2.49
CA GLY A 75 -2.94 17.54 -1.58
C GLY A 75 -3.20 16.21 -2.30
N PHE A 76 -3.88 16.25 -3.45
CA PHE A 76 -4.08 15.08 -4.30
C PHE A 76 -2.79 14.69 -5.03
N GLU A 77 -2.01 15.65 -5.53
CA GLU A 77 -0.71 15.38 -6.15
C GLU A 77 0.22 14.65 -5.16
N ALA A 78 0.37 15.17 -3.93
CA ALA A 78 1.20 14.56 -2.89
C ALA A 78 0.75 13.13 -2.55
N ALA A 79 -0.56 12.88 -2.48
CA ALA A 79 -1.09 11.53 -2.27
C ALA A 79 -0.79 10.59 -3.45
N ALA A 80 -0.87 11.08 -4.69
CA ALA A 80 -0.53 10.29 -5.87
C ALA A 80 0.97 9.95 -5.93
N TRP A 81 1.84 10.92 -5.66
CA TRP A 81 3.29 10.68 -5.55
C TRP A 81 3.62 9.66 -4.47
N TYR A 82 2.99 9.78 -3.29
CA TYR A 82 3.16 8.81 -2.22
C TYR A 82 2.69 7.41 -2.64
N TRP A 83 1.56 7.31 -3.34
CA TRP A 83 1.03 6.04 -3.82
C TRP A 83 1.98 5.36 -4.81
N HIS A 84 2.54 6.11 -5.77
CA HIS A 84 3.55 5.60 -6.70
C HIS A 84 4.84 5.15 -6.00
N PHE A 85 5.29 5.89 -4.98
CA PHE A 85 6.42 5.47 -4.16
C PHE A 85 6.17 4.10 -3.52
N VAL A 86 5.00 3.91 -2.90
CA VAL A 86 4.64 2.63 -2.26
C VAL A 86 4.58 1.49 -3.27
N ASP A 87 4.07 1.73 -4.48
CA ASP A 87 4.01 0.74 -5.56
C ASP A 87 5.41 0.32 -6.04
N VAL A 88 6.31 1.27 -6.25
CA VAL A 88 7.69 0.97 -6.65
C VAL A 88 8.41 0.14 -5.59
N VAL A 89 8.25 0.47 -4.30
CA VAL A 89 8.83 -0.33 -3.20
C VAL A 89 8.28 -1.76 -3.20
N TRP A 90 6.99 -1.94 -3.52
CA TRP A 90 6.40 -3.28 -3.61
C TRP A 90 7.06 -4.12 -4.71
N LEU A 91 7.30 -3.54 -5.90
CA LEU A 91 7.98 -4.25 -6.99
C LEU A 91 9.35 -4.78 -6.57
N PHE A 92 10.12 -3.98 -5.83
CA PHE A 92 11.41 -4.42 -5.30
C PHE A 92 11.27 -5.54 -4.25
N LEU A 93 10.31 -5.43 -3.34
CA LEU A 93 10.04 -6.48 -2.35
C LEU A 93 9.60 -7.78 -3.01
N TYR A 94 8.69 -7.69 -3.98
CA TYR A 94 8.18 -8.84 -4.73
C TYR A 94 9.32 -9.61 -5.40
N VAL A 95 10.14 -8.92 -6.21
CA VAL A 95 11.26 -9.57 -6.91
C VAL A 95 12.29 -10.13 -5.94
N SER A 96 12.62 -9.41 -4.87
CA SER A 96 13.70 -9.81 -3.97
C SER A 96 13.31 -10.95 -3.03
N ILE A 97 12.12 -10.87 -2.42
CA ILE A 97 11.66 -11.82 -1.39
C ILE A 97 10.94 -13.01 -2.01
N TYR A 98 10.02 -12.76 -2.94
CA TYR A 98 9.11 -13.80 -3.44
C TYR A 98 9.65 -14.53 -4.67
N TRP A 99 10.56 -13.92 -5.44
CA TRP A 99 11.12 -14.56 -6.63
C TRP A 99 12.56 -15.02 -6.43
N TRP A 100 13.45 -14.14 -5.94
CA TRP A 100 14.86 -14.51 -5.76
C TRP A 100 15.13 -15.18 -4.42
N GLY A 101 14.45 -14.76 -3.34
CA GLY A 101 14.63 -15.28 -2.00
C GLY A 101 13.90 -16.59 -1.69
N SER A 102 13.14 -17.13 -2.65
CA SER A 102 12.39 -18.40 -2.55
C SER A 102 13.16 -19.58 -3.11
#